data_AF-A0A7J6HM34-F1
#
_entry.id   AF-A0A7J6HM34-F1
#
_cell.length_a   1.000
_cell.length_b   1.000
_cell.length_c   1.000
_cell.angle_alpha   90.00
_cell.angle_beta   90.00
_cell.angle_gamma   90.00
#
_symmetry.space_group_name_H-M   'P 1'
#
loop_
_entity.id
_entity.type
_entity.pdbx_description
1 polymer ?
#
loop_
_entity_poly.entity_id
_entity_poly.type
_entity_poly.pdbx_seq_one_letter_code
_entity_poly.pdbx_strand_id
1 'polypeptide(L)'
;MTRIKRGYIARRRRTKIRLFASSFRGAHSRLTHTINQQKIKALVSAHQDRGKQKRYFRRLWITRLNAVIRDYKVYYSYSRFIHNLYKKQLLLNHLKRRKLNGIHWNVLNGVPWRMNSGKVE
;
A
#
# COMPACT_ATOMS: atom_id res chain seq x y z
N MET A 1 -26.65 52.01 -2.29
CA MET A 1 -26.26 50.57 -2.31
C MET A 1 -25.76 50.16 -0.93
N THR A 2 -26.20 49.01 -0.41
CA THR A 2 -25.91 48.55 0.96
C THR A 2 -24.62 47.73 1.02
N ARG A 3 -23.67 48.07 1.90
CA ARG A 3 -22.40 47.35 2.05
C ARG A 3 -22.57 46.02 2.78
N ILE A 4 -22.42 44.90 2.08
CA ILE A 4 -22.46 43.55 2.69
C ILE A 4 -21.07 43.15 3.19
N LYS A 5 -20.95 42.82 4.48
CA LYS A 5 -19.69 42.34 5.09
C LYS A 5 -19.53 40.84 4.84
N ARG A 6 -18.27 40.39 4.75
CA ARG A 6 -17.92 38.97 4.48
C ARG A 6 -18.28 37.98 5.60
N GLY A 7 -18.45 38.47 6.84
CA GLY A 7 -18.86 37.67 7.99
C GLY A 7 -17.98 36.44 8.26
N TYR A 8 -18.60 35.37 8.77
CA TYR A 8 -17.94 34.13 9.19
C TYR A 8 -17.55 33.19 8.02
N ILE A 9 -17.98 33.48 6.79
CA ILE A 9 -17.79 32.62 5.62
C ILE A 9 -16.30 32.34 5.38
N ALA A 10 -15.45 33.37 5.51
CA ALA A 10 -14.00 33.24 5.37
C ALA A 10 -13.38 32.34 6.46
N ARG A 11 -13.84 32.51 7.71
CA ARG A 11 -13.36 31.70 8.85
C ARG A 11 -13.73 30.23 8.66
N ARG A 12 -14.98 29.95 8.29
CA ARG A 12 -15.47 28.59 8.04
C ARG A 12 -14.65 27.86 6.95
N ARG A 13 -14.32 28.56 5.85
CA ARG A 13 -13.47 28.01 4.79
C ARG A 13 -12.06 27.67 5.30
N ARG A 14 -11.44 28.56 6.08
CA ARG A 14 -10.10 28.32 6.68
C ARG A 14 -10.13 27.15 7.66
N THR A 15 -11.15 27.04 8.50
CA THR A 15 -11.29 25.92 9.46
C THR A 15 -11.40 24.58 8.72
N LYS A 16 -12.22 24.49 7.66
CA LYS A 16 -12.35 23.27 6.84
C LYS A 16 -11.00 22.84 6.23
N ILE A 17 -10.24 23.79 5.73
CA ILE A 17 -8.92 23.54 5.13
C ILE A 17 -7.89 23.14 6.20
N ARG A 18 -7.93 23.77 7.38
CA ARG A 18 -7.05 23.43 8.49
C ARG A 18 -7.31 22.02 9.03
N LEU A 19 -8.57 21.59 9.10
CA LEU A 19 -8.92 20.22 9.51
C LEU A 19 -8.26 19.17 8.60
N PHE A 20 -8.24 19.41 7.28
CA PHE A 20 -7.56 18.54 6.31
C PHE A 20 -6.03 18.46 6.55
N ALA A 21 -5.42 19.55 7.01
CA ALA A 21 -3.98 19.67 7.19
C ALA A 21 -3.50 19.45 8.64
N SER A 22 -4.37 18.93 9.52
CA SER A 22 -4.10 18.76 10.95
C SER A 22 -2.86 17.91 11.25
N SER A 23 -2.60 16.88 10.44
CA SER A 23 -1.45 15.99 10.57
C SER A 23 -0.18 16.49 9.85
N PHE A 24 -0.22 17.67 9.21
CA PHE A 24 0.96 18.19 8.51
C PHE A 24 1.99 18.77 9.47
N ARG A 25 3.26 18.50 9.19
CA ARG A 25 4.38 18.93 10.03
C ARG A 25 4.65 20.44 9.91
N GLY A 26 4.88 21.10 11.05
CA GLY A 26 5.39 22.47 11.13
C GLY A 26 4.46 23.52 10.50
N ALA A 27 5.01 24.38 9.65
CA ALA A 27 4.28 25.50 9.04
C ALA A 27 3.11 25.05 8.14
N HIS A 28 3.13 23.81 7.66
CA HIS A 28 2.10 23.26 6.77
C HIS A 28 0.77 22.95 7.45
N SER A 29 0.68 22.98 8.78
CA SER A 29 -0.59 22.88 9.54
C SER A 29 -1.04 24.20 10.15
N ARG A 30 -0.16 25.22 10.18
CA ARG A 30 -0.39 26.50 10.86
C ARG A 30 -0.79 27.62 9.91
N LEU A 31 0.00 27.83 8.85
CA LEU A 31 -0.12 28.97 7.94
C LEU A 31 -1.10 28.67 6.79
N THR A 32 -2.11 29.53 6.59
CA THR A 32 -3.20 29.27 5.61
C THR A 32 -2.72 29.21 4.17
N HIS A 33 -1.74 30.02 3.78
CA HIS A 33 -1.18 30.00 2.43
C HIS A 33 -0.44 28.68 2.16
N THR A 34 0.41 28.26 3.09
CA THR A 34 1.21 27.04 2.98
C THR A 34 0.35 25.79 3.05
N ILE A 35 -0.72 25.79 3.86
CA ILE A 35 -1.72 24.72 3.89
C ILE A 35 -2.37 24.56 2.51
N ASN A 36 -2.78 25.65 1.85
CA ASN A 36 -3.44 25.56 0.55
C ASN A 36 -2.53 24.95 -0.51
N GLN A 37 -1.26 25.36 -0.55
CA GLN A 37 -0.28 24.79 -1.44
C GLN A 37 -0.09 23.29 -1.17
N GLN A 38 0.03 22.89 0.10
CA GLN A 38 0.20 21.48 0.42
C GLN A 38 -1.03 20.64 0.16
N LYS A 39 -2.22 21.19 0.39
CA LYS A 39 -3.47 20.51 0.06
C LYS A 39 -3.51 20.16 -1.43
N ILE A 40 -3.14 21.09 -2.31
CA ILE A 40 -3.14 20.84 -3.76
C ILE A 40 -2.13 19.73 -4.09
N LYS A 41 -0.90 19.83 -3.58
CA LYS A 41 0.15 18.81 -3.80
C LYS A 41 -0.30 17.42 -3.32
N ALA A 42 -0.85 17.33 -2.11
CA ALA A 42 -1.33 16.08 -1.53
C ALA A 42 -2.44 15.44 -2.38
N LEU A 43 -3.39 16.24 -2.90
CA LEU A 43 -4.46 15.73 -3.75
C LEU A 43 -3.94 15.20 -5.10
N VAL A 44 -2.98 15.90 -5.71
CA VAL A 44 -2.33 15.45 -6.95
C VAL A 44 -1.57 14.14 -6.73
N SER A 45 -0.74 14.06 -5.68
CA SER A 45 -0.03 12.83 -5.32
C SER A 45 -0.99 11.68 -5.06
N ALA A 46 -2.06 11.91 -4.28
CA ALA A 46 -3.06 10.87 -3.99
C ALA A 46 -3.74 10.35 -5.27
N HIS A 47 -4.02 11.21 -6.24
CA HIS A 47 -4.60 10.78 -7.53
C HIS A 47 -3.61 9.92 -8.33
N GLN A 48 -2.35 10.36 -8.44
CA GLN A 48 -1.31 9.62 -9.15
C GLN A 48 -1.03 8.26 -8.49
N ASP A 49 -0.99 8.23 -7.16
CA ASP A 49 -0.63 7.04 -6.39
C ASP A 49 -1.69 5.95 -6.45
N ARG A 50 -2.99 6.28 -6.61
CA ARG A 50 -4.04 5.27 -6.89
C ARG A 50 -3.73 4.45 -8.14
N GLY A 51 -3.18 5.08 -9.18
CA GLY A 51 -2.73 4.41 -10.39
C GLY A 51 -1.45 3.60 -10.17
N LYS A 52 -0.48 4.18 -9.46
CA LYS A 52 0.79 3.51 -9.16
C LYS A 52 0.63 2.29 -8.26
N GLN A 53 -0.27 2.32 -7.27
CA GLN A 53 -0.54 1.20 -6.36
C GLN A 53 -0.84 -0.10 -7.11
N LYS A 54 -1.65 -0.04 -8.18
CA LYS A 54 -1.94 -1.22 -9.02
C LYS A 54 -0.67 -1.83 -9.62
N ARG A 55 0.29 -0.99 -10.06
CA ARG A 55 1.59 -1.43 -10.59
C ARG A 55 2.50 -1.96 -9.49
N TYR A 56 2.55 -1.31 -8.33
CA TYR A 56 3.35 -1.77 -7.19
C TYR A 56 2.91 -3.15 -6.70
N PHE A 57 1.60 -3.39 -6.56
CA PHE A 57 1.10 -4.71 -6.19
C PHE A 57 1.45 -5.78 -7.23
N ARG A 58 1.35 -5.46 -8.53
CA ARG A 58 1.76 -6.38 -9.59
C ARG A 58 3.26 -6.70 -9.50
N ARG A 59 4.11 -5.70 -9.30
CA ARG A 59 5.56 -5.89 -9.14
C ARG A 59 5.87 -6.76 -7.93
N LEU A 60 5.30 -6.44 -6.77
CA LEU A 60 5.49 -7.21 -5.54
C LEU A 60 5.07 -8.68 -5.71
N TRP A 61 3.95 -8.91 -6.40
CA TRP A 61 3.47 -10.26 -6.67
C TRP A 61 4.38 -11.05 -7.61
N ILE A 62 4.93 -10.42 -8.66
CA ILE A 62 5.95 -11.04 -9.52
C ILE A 62 7.19 -11.37 -8.68
N THR A 63 7.68 -10.45 -7.86
CA THR A 63 8.85 -10.70 -6.99
C THR A 63 8.62 -11.87 -6.03
N ARG A 64 7.45 -11.95 -5.41
CA ARG A 64 7.09 -13.07 -4.52
C ARG A 64 7.00 -14.40 -5.27
N LEU A 65 6.38 -14.42 -6.45
CA LEU A 65 6.34 -15.62 -7.28
C LEU A 65 7.73 -16.04 -7.72
N ASN A 66 8.60 -15.11 -8.08
CA ASN A 66 9.98 -15.40 -8.48
C ASN A 66 10.77 -16.06 -7.35
N ALA A 67 10.58 -15.61 -6.10
CA ALA A 67 11.21 -16.24 -4.94
C ALA A 67 10.75 -17.69 -4.78
N VAL A 68 9.43 -17.93 -4.74
CA VAL A 68 8.85 -19.28 -4.61
C VAL A 68 9.32 -20.20 -5.74
N ILE A 69 9.29 -19.73 -6.99
CA ILE A 69 9.70 -20.53 -8.16
C ILE A 69 11.17 -20.95 -8.07
N ARG A 70 12.05 -20.07 -7.57
CA ARG A 70 13.47 -20.38 -7.36
C ARG A 70 13.67 -21.45 -6.31
N ASP A 71 12.89 -21.42 -5.23
CA ASP A 71 12.97 -22.44 -4.17
C ASP A 71 12.55 -23.83 -4.67
N TYR A 72 11.55 -23.88 -5.56
CA TYR A 72 11.01 -25.15 -6.06
C TYR A 72 11.86 -25.86 -7.14
N LYS A 73 13.00 -25.30 -7.59
CA LYS A 73 14.00 -25.85 -8.56
C LYS A 73 13.51 -26.42 -9.91
N VAL A 74 12.23 -26.77 -10.07
CA VAL A 74 11.63 -27.38 -11.28
C VAL A 74 11.45 -26.35 -12.40
N TYR A 75 11.29 -25.07 -12.05
CA TYR A 75 11.18 -23.97 -13.01
C TYR A 75 12.24 -22.90 -12.68
N TYR A 76 13.31 -22.80 -13.47
CA TYR A 76 14.39 -21.84 -13.22
C TYR A 76 14.00 -20.36 -13.43
N SER A 77 12.87 -20.08 -14.08
CA SER A 77 12.47 -18.73 -14.44
C SER A 77 10.95 -18.55 -14.49
N TYR A 78 10.50 -17.38 -14.02
CA TYR A 78 9.11 -16.92 -14.06
C TYR A 78 8.50 -16.97 -15.45
N SER A 79 9.26 -16.59 -16.48
CA SER A 79 8.77 -16.59 -17.86
C SER A 79 8.39 -17.99 -18.34
N ARG A 80 9.19 -19.01 -17.95
CA ARG A 80 8.93 -20.42 -18.29
C ARG A 80 7.72 -20.96 -17.53
N PHE A 81 7.57 -20.58 -16.26
CA PHE A 81 6.40 -20.92 -15.46
C PHE A 81 5.10 -20.34 -16.04
N ILE A 82 5.10 -19.05 -16.40
CA ILE A 82 3.94 -18.39 -17.02
C ILE A 82 3.62 -19.01 -18.38
N HIS A 83 4.63 -19.27 -19.22
CA HIS A 83 4.44 -19.92 -20.51
C HIS A 83 3.76 -21.30 -20.37
N ASN A 84 4.23 -22.11 -19.40
CA ASN A 84 3.64 -23.41 -19.11
C ASN A 84 2.19 -23.32 -18.58
N LEU A 85 1.87 -22.29 -17.79
CA LEU A 85 0.51 -22.05 -17.31
C LEU A 85 -0.45 -21.67 -18.45
N TYR A 86 -0.01 -20.83 -19.37
CA TYR A 86 -0.80 -20.48 -20.57
C TYR A 86 -1.01 -21.70 -21.47
N LYS A 87 0.02 -22.53 -21.69
CA LYS A 87 -0.08 -23.77 -22.47
C LYS A 87 -1.06 -24.77 -21.85
N LYS A 88 -1.16 -24.82 -20.52
CA LYS A 88 -2.11 -25.67 -19.78
C LYS A 88 -3.51 -25.06 -19.65
N GLN A 89 -3.79 -23.90 -20.27
CA GLN A 89 -5.10 -23.21 -20.24
C GLN A 89 -5.70 -22.97 -18.85
N LEU A 90 -4.88 -22.97 -17.80
CA LEU A 90 -5.33 -22.65 -16.45
C LEU A 90 -5.53 -21.13 -16.35
N LEU A 91 -6.75 -20.68 -16.69
CA LEU A 91 -7.21 -19.29 -16.57
C LEU A 91 -7.23 -18.85 -15.09
N LEU A 92 -6.05 -18.55 -14.56
CA LEU A 92 -5.88 -17.94 -13.26
C LEU A 92 -6.27 -16.47 -13.35
N ASN A 93 -7.58 -16.25 -13.24
CA ASN A 93 -8.20 -14.94 -13.19
C ASN A 93 -7.48 -14.04 -12.17
N HIS A 94 -6.83 -12.98 -12.66
CA HIS A 94 -5.90 -12.12 -11.93
C HIS A 94 -6.53 -11.39 -10.72
N LEU A 95 -7.86 -11.41 -10.60
CA LEU A 95 -8.64 -10.75 -9.54
C LEU A 95 -8.67 -11.53 -8.21
N LYS A 96 -8.45 -12.85 -8.18
CA LYS A 96 -8.58 -13.69 -6.96
C LYS A 96 -7.29 -13.93 -6.17
N ARG A 97 -6.16 -13.28 -6.49
CA ARG A 97 -4.89 -13.44 -5.74
C ARG A 97 -4.74 -12.46 -4.56
N ARG A 98 -5.80 -11.76 -4.19
CA ARG A 98 -5.81 -10.77 -3.08
C ARG A 98 -5.96 -11.40 -1.69
N LYS A 99 -6.40 -12.68 -1.59
CA LYS A 99 -6.70 -13.35 -0.30
C LYS A 99 -5.58 -14.24 0.28
N LEU A 100 -4.46 -14.46 -0.42
CA LEU A 100 -3.37 -15.33 0.07
C LEU A 100 -2.18 -14.57 0.67
N ASN A 101 -2.43 -13.44 1.35
CA ASN A 101 -1.39 -12.74 2.13
C ASN A 101 -1.94 -12.42 3.53
N GLY A 102 -2.43 -13.45 4.21
CA GLY A 102 -2.83 -13.39 5.62
C GLY A 102 -2.44 -14.63 6.43
N ILE A 103 -1.93 -15.68 5.78
CA ILE A 103 -1.44 -16.88 6.46
C ILE A 103 0.08 -16.84 6.42
N HIS A 104 0.62 -16.25 7.48
CA HIS A 104 1.83 -16.66 8.19
C HIS A 104 2.98 -17.26 7.34
N TRP A 105 4.03 -16.46 7.17
CA TRP A 105 5.34 -16.90 6.65
C TRP A 105 6.03 -17.93 7.57
N ASN A 106 5.52 -18.18 8.78
CA ASN A 106 6.19 -19.03 9.78
C ASN A 106 5.87 -20.53 9.69
N VAL A 107 5.18 -21.01 8.64
CA VAL A 107 4.90 -22.46 8.48
C VAL A 107 5.88 -23.14 7.50
N LEU A 108 6.62 -22.38 6.68
CA LEU A 108 7.52 -22.95 5.68
C LEU A 108 9.00 -23.06 6.11
N ASN A 109 9.37 -22.47 7.25
CA ASN A 109 10.70 -22.65 7.83
C ASN A 109 10.60 -23.56 9.05
N GLY A 110 10.64 -24.87 8.80
CA GLY A 110 10.92 -25.85 9.83
C GLY A 110 12.31 -25.60 10.40
N VAL A 111 12.39 -24.95 11.56
CA VAL A 111 13.55 -24.99 12.44
C VAL A 111 13.12 -25.68 13.74
N PRO A 112 13.67 -26.86 14.04
CA PRO A 112 13.41 -27.56 15.29
C PRO A 112 14.23 -26.93 16.41
N TRP A 113 13.60 -26.12 17.25
CA TRP A 113 14.18 -25.75 18.55
C TRP A 113 13.58 -26.66 19.61
N ARG A 114 14.18 -27.84 19.77
CA ARG A 114 14.02 -28.68 20.97
C ARG A 114 15.29 -28.56 21.79
N MET A 115 15.21 -27.89 22.94
CA MET A 115 15.79 -28.30 24.23
C MET A 115 15.47 -27.21 25.28
N ASN A 116 14.57 -27.56 26.20
CA ASN A 116 14.84 -27.77 27.62
C ASN A 116 15.12 -26.47 28.41
N SER A 117 14.10 -25.98 29.11
CA SER A 117 14.27 -25.53 30.49
C SER A 117 13.43 -26.45 31.35
N GLY A 118 14.11 -27.25 32.17
CA GLY A 118 13.47 -28.16 33.11
C GLY A 118 12.66 -27.40 34.15
N LYS A 119 11.49 -27.95 34.47
CA LYS A 119 10.97 -27.90 35.84
C LYS A 119 11.15 -29.29 36.42
N VAL A 120 12.14 -29.36 37.31
CA VAL A 120 12.12 -30.21 38.50
C VAL A 120 10.87 -29.80 39.31
N GLU A 121 10.36 -30.77 40.08
CA GLU A 121 9.39 -30.64 41.17
C GLU A 121 9.15 -29.23 41.74
#